data_AF-A0A1Y4FPX9-F1
#
_entry.id   AF-A0A1Y4FPX9-F1
#
_cell.length_a   1.000
_cell.length_b   1.000
_cell.length_c   1.000
_cell.angle_alpha   90.00
_cell.angle_beta   90.00
_cell.angle_gamma   90.00
#
_symmetry.space_group_name_H-M   'P 1'
#
loop_
_entity.id
_entity.type
_entity.pdbx_description
1 polymer ?
#
loop_
_entity_poly.entity_id
_entity_poly.type
_entity_poly.pdbx_seq_one_letter_code
_entity_poly.pdbx_strand_id
1 'polypeptide(L)'
;MSRLMTPRLEEALEGYPLYSQDGKGKEAVCRAIFALGAVRWFILEGEREENDTILFGIVVGLAEDEYGYISLNELSEVELDLTAQGLGKLQVRLQENFTPTPLKNLQDFRLQQFLARFEH
;
A
#
# COMPACT_ATOMS: atom_id res chain seq x y z
N MET A 1 6.94 -16.46 -6.19
CA MET A 1 5.85 -15.60 -5.66
C MET A 1 6.45 -14.70 -4.59
N SER A 2 6.11 -13.41 -4.60
CA SER A 2 6.57 -12.43 -3.61
C SER A 2 6.30 -12.89 -2.17
N ARG A 3 7.24 -12.64 -1.26
CA ARG A 3 7.07 -12.89 0.19
C ARG A 3 5.95 -12.05 0.83
N LEU A 4 5.55 -10.97 0.17
CA LEU A 4 4.48 -10.10 0.63
C LEU A 4 3.09 -10.62 0.23
N MET A 5 3.02 -11.56 -0.73
CA MET A 5 1.78 -12.23 -1.05
C MET A 5 1.45 -13.25 0.03
N THR A 6 0.45 -12.94 0.84
CA THR A 6 -0.05 -13.80 1.92
C THR A 6 -1.49 -14.19 1.64
N PRO A 7 -2.01 -15.32 2.17
CA PRO A 7 -3.41 -15.68 1.99
C PRO A 7 -4.38 -14.57 2.44
N ARG A 8 -4.02 -13.82 3.49
CA ARG A 8 -4.79 -12.68 3.96
C ARG A 8 -4.81 -11.53 2.96
N LEU A 9 -3.70 -11.27 2.27
CA LEU A 9 -3.65 -10.26 1.22
C LEU A 9 -4.50 -10.69 0.02
N GLU A 10 -4.40 -11.95 -0.39
CA GLU A 10 -5.23 -12.51 -1.46
C GLU A 10 -6.72 -12.35 -1.16
N GLU A 11 -7.15 -12.74 0.04
CA GLU A 11 -8.54 -12.56 0.51
C GLU A 11 -8.93 -11.08 0.60
N ALA A 12 -8.03 -10.20 1.06
CA ALA A 12 -8.31 -8.78 1.16
C ALA A 12 -8.53 -8.12 -0.21
N LEU A 13 -7.85 -8.60 -1.25
CA LEU A 13 -7.95 -8.10 -2.63
C LEU A 13 -9.06 -8.80 -3.44
N GLU A 14 -9.63 -9.90 -2.94
CA GLU A 14 -10.75 -10.58 -3.59
C GLU A 14 -11.94 -9.62 -3.76
N GLY A 15 -12.40 -9.46 -5.00
CA GLY A 15 -13.47 -8.52 -5.36
C GLY A 15 -13.03 -7.06 -5.51
N TYR A 16 -11.73 -6.77 -5.44
CA TYR A 16 -11.13 -5.45 -5.67
C TYR A 16 -10.06 -5.49 -6.79
N PRO A 17 -10.43 -5.91 -8.01
CA PRO A 17 -9.53 -5.82 -9.17
C PRO A 17 -9.20 -4.36 -9.47
N LEU A 18 -8.21 -4.14 -10.33
CA LEU A 18 -7.85 -2.79 -10.80
C LEU A 18 -9.09 -2.08 -11.38
N TYR A 19 -9.20 -0.78 -11.10
CA TYR A 19 -10.29 0.12 -11.50
C TYR A 19 -11.66 -0.15 -10.85
N SER A 20 -11.78 -1.09 -9.90
CA SER A 20 -13.04 -1.40 -9.19
C SER A 20 -13.53 -0.30 -8.23
N GLN A 21 -12.68 0.68 -7.93
CA GLN A 21 -12.90 1.79 -7.02
C GLN A 21 -12.76 3.16 -7.69
N ASP A 22 -12.67 3.20 -9.02
CA ASP A 22 -12.62 4.44 -9.80
C ASP A 22 -13.79 5.38 -9.46
N GLY A 23 -13.47 6.68 -9.36
CA GLY A 23 -14.43 7.73 -9.01
C GLY A 23 -14.87 7.78 -7.54
N LYS A 24 -14.41 6.85 -6.68
CA LYS A 24 -14.76 6.89 -5.24
C LYS A 24 -13.95 7.92 -4.45
N GLY A 25 -12.79 8.34 -4.94
CA GLY A 25 -11.91 9.29 -4.23
C GLY A 25 -11.64 8.85 -2.79
N LYS A 26 -11.86 9.73 -1.81
CA LYS A 26 -11.66 9.42 -0.38
C LYS A 26 -12.62 8.36 0.20
N GLU A 27 -13.66 7.99 -0.53
CA GLU A 27 -14.57 6.89 -0.17
C GLU A 27 -14.04 5.51 -0.61
N ALA A 28 -12.97 5.46 -1.40
CA ALA A 28 -12.31 4.20 -1.74
C ALA A 28 -11.85 3.48 -0.46
N VAL A 29 -12.01 2.17 -0.44
CA VAL A 29 -11.69 1.32 0.71
C VAL A 29 -10.26 0.84 0.59
N CYS A 30 -9.41 1.25 1.52
CA CYS A 30 -8.08 0.67 1.67
C CYS A 30 -8.21 -0.78 2.14
N ARG A 31 -7.56 -1.69 1.41
CA ARG A 31 -7.62 -3.15 1.58
C ARG A 31 -6.44 -3.69 2.37
N ALA A 32 -5.26 -3.09 2.19
CA ALA A 32 -4.05 -3.46 2.89
C ALA A 32 -3.13 -2.24 3.05
N ILE A 33 -2.23 -2.32 4.04
CA ILE A 33 -1.19 -1.31 4.25
C ILE A 33 0.16 -2.00 4.28
N PHE A 34 1.08 -1.56 3.44
CA PHE A 34 2.50 -1.92 3.58
C PHE A 34 3.26 -0.79 4.27
N ALA A 35 4.30 -1.15 5.02
CA ALA A 35 5.09 -0.22 5.80
C ALA A 35 6.60 -0.51 5.73
N LEU A 36 7.39 0.56 5.63
CA LEU A 36 8.84 0.56 5.87
C LEU A 36 9.22 1.89 6.54
N GLY A 37 9.59 1.85 7.82
CA GLY A 37 9.84 3.08 8.59
C GLY A 37 8.61 3.99 8.64
N ALA A 38 8.73 5.21 8.11
CA ALA A 38 7.62 6.16 7.98
C ALA A 38 6.86 6.07 6.65
N VAL A 39 7.35 5.28 5.69
CA VAL A 39 6.70 5.11 4.38
C VAL A 39 5.50 4.19 4.54
N ARG A 40 4.38 4.56 3.94
CA ARG A 40 3.17 3.74 3.89
C ARG A 40 2.68 3.61 2.45
N TRP A 41 2.28 2.40 2.08
CA TRP A 41 1.52 2.14 0.85
C TRP A 41 0.12 1.68 1.25
N PHE A 42 -0.89 2.51 0.99
CA PHE A 42 -2.30 2.22 1.20
C PHE A 42 -2.87 1.59 -0.06
N ILE A 43 -3.02 0.27 -0.06
CA ILE A 43 -3.46 -0.50 -1.22
C ILE A 43 -4.98 -0.45 -1.32
N LEU A 44 -5.48 -0.13 -2.50
CA LEU A 44 -6.90 -0.04 -2.81
C LEU A 44 -7.37 -1.25 -3.62
N GLU A 45 -6.53 -1.70 -4.54
CA GLU A 45 -6.89 -2.70 -5.54
C GLU A 45 -5.67 -3.56 -5.88
N GLY A 46 -5.92 -4.72 -6.46
CA GLY A 46 -4.85 -5.55 -7.00
C GLY A 46 -5.34 -6.59 -7.97
N GLU A 47 -4.53 -6.86 -8.97
CA GLU A 47 -4.80 -7.87 -9.99
C GLU A 47 -3.54 -8.71 -10.25
N ARG A 48 -3.74 -10.01 -10.46
CA ARG A 48 -2.65 -10.93 -10.73
C ARG A 48 -2.32 -10.90 -12.22
N GLU A 49 -1.07 -10.55 -12.53
CA GLU A 49 -0.54 -10.55 -13.89
C GLU A 49 0.62 -11.55 -13.97
N GLU A 50 0.41 -12.68 -14.66
CA GLU A 50 1.40 -13.74 -14.83
C GLU A 50 2.12 -14.16 -13.53
N ASN A 51 3.35 -13.65 -13.32
CA ASN A 51 4.25 -13.95 -12.22
C ASN A 51 4.25 -12.88 -11.11
N ASP A 52 3.47 -11.83 -11.24
CA ASP A 52 3.39 -10.70 -10.31
C ASP A 52 1.93 -10.43 -9.87
N THR A 53 1.78 -9.50 -8.94
CA THR A 53 0.50 -8.89 -8.61
C THR A 53 0.70 -7.39 -8.66
N ILE A 54 0.01 -6.76 -9.60
CA ILE A 54 0.02 -5.32 -9.75
C ILE A 54 -1.03 -4.77 -8.80
N LEU A 55 -0.59 -3.89 -7.91
CA LEU A 55 -1.44 -3.20 -6.96
C LEU A 55 -1.65 -1.77 -7.40
N PHE A 56 -2.78 -1.20 -7.02
CA PHE A 56 -3.02 0.23 -7.13
C PHE A 56 -3.31 0.82 -5.74
N GLY A 57 -2.72 1.98 -5.45
CA GLY A 57 -2.85 2.58 -4.14
C GLY A 57 -2.17 3.94 -4.02
N ILE A 58 -2.06 4.41 -2.78
CA ILE A 58 -1.40 5.67 -2.42
C ILE A 58 -0.12 5.34 -1.67
N VAL A 59 1.00 5.93 -2.09
CA VAL A 59 2.23 5.95 -1.30
C VAL A 59 2.39 7.30 -0.62
N VAL A 60 2.76 7.28 0.66
CA VAL A 60 3.16 8.50 1.37
C VAL A 60 4.50 8.32 2.06
N GLY A 61 5.22 9.43 2.17
CA GLY A 61 6.49 9.53 2.88
C GLY A 61 7.73 9.12 2.11
N LEU A 62 7.61 9.02 0.78
CA LEU A 62 8.74 9.10 -0.13
C LEU A 62 9.03 10.58 -0.47
N ALA A 63 9.75 10.84 -1.56
CA ALA A 63 10.02 12.19 -2.04
C ALA A 63 8.72 12.93 -2.41
N GLU A 64 7.74 12.21 -2.93
CA GLU A 64 6.40 12.71 -3.25
C GLU A 64 5.34 11.74 -2.73
N ASP A 65 4.20 12.29 -2.33
CA ASP A 65 3.00 11.52 -2.00
C ASP A 65 2.13 11.43 -3.26
N GLU A 66 1.75 10.23 -3.68
CA GLU A 66 1.10 10.00 -4.97
C GLU A 66 0.19 8.78 -4.99
N TYR A 67 -0.75 8.77 -5.94
CA TYR A 67 -1.38 7.53 -6.41
C TYR A 67 -0.44 6.86 -7.41
N GLY A 68 -0.35 5.53 -7.36
CA GLY A 68 0.52 4.80 -8.27
C GLY A 68 0.22 3.31 -8.35
N TYR A 69 0.71 2.71 -9.43
CA TYR A 69 0.80 1.26 -9.58
C TYR A 69 2.05 0.75 -8.87
N ILE A 70 1.94 -0.42 -8.25
CA ILE A 70 2.98 -1.00 -7.43
C ILE A 70 3.11 -2.47 -7.82
N SER A 71 4.29 -2.88 -8.29
CA SER A 71 4.65 -4.30 -8.40
C SER A 71 4.85 -4.89 -7.01
N LEU A 72 4.14 -5.97 -6.68
CA LEU A 72 4.32 -6.64 -5.39
C LEU A 72 5.66 -7.38 -5.29
N ASN A 73 6.20 -7.82 -6.43
CA ASN A 73 7.55 -8.37 -6.51
C ASN A 73 8.59 -7.29 -6.19
N GLU A 74 8.58 -6.15 -6.89
CA GLU A 74 9.54 -5.06 -6.64
C GLU A 74 9.41 -4.51 -5.20
N LEU A 75 8.18 -4.31 -4.71
CA LEU A 75 7.95 -3.84 -3.34
C LEU A 75 8.56 -4.80 -2.30
N SER A 76 8.60 -6.09 -2.60
CA SER A 76 9.16 -7.09 -1.68
C SER A 76 10.68 -7.08 -1.57
N GLU A 77 11.34 -6.53 -2.60
CA GLU A 77 12.80 -6.37 -2.70
C GLU A 77 13.28 -5.05 -2.07
N VAL A 78 12.37 -4.11 -1.80
CA VAL A 78 12.70 -2.86 -1.11
C VAL A 78 13.26 -3.15 0.28
N GLU A 79 14.51 -2.72 0.48
CA GLU A 79 15.27 -2.92 1.70
C GLU A 79 16.00 -1.63 2.09
N LEU A 80 16.00 -1.33 3.38
CA LEU A 80 16.79 -0.29 4.01
C LEU A 80 17.87 -0.95 4.87
N ASP A 81 19.12 -0.85 4.43
CA ASP A 81 20.27 -1.39 5.17
C ASP A 81 20.75 -0.39 6.22
N LEU A 82 20.48 -0.71 7.49
CA LEU A 82 20.93 0.04 8.66
C LEU A 82 21.98 -0.73 9.47
N THR A 83 22.70 -1.66 8.83
CA THR A 83 23.73 -2.48 9.48
C THR A 83 24.85 -1.62 10.06
N ALA A 84 25.21 -0.52 9.39
CA ALA A 84 26.20 0.44 9.89
C ALA A 84 25.77 1.13 11.19
N GLN A 85 24.46 1.19 11.48
CA GLN A 85 23.90 1.73 12.72
C GLN A 85 23.57 0.63 13.75
N GLY A 86 23.92 -0.64 13.47
CA GLY A 86 23.64 -1.77 14.36
C GLY A 86 22.18 -2.24 14.37
N LEU A 87 21.35 -1.76 13.45
CA LEU A 87 19.91 -2.07 13.38
C LEU A 87 19.57 -3.16 12.35
N GLY A 88 20.57 -3.60 11.57
CA GLY A 88 20.40 -4.61 10.52
C GLY A 88 19.62 -4.09 9.32
N LYS A 89 19.02 -5.01 8.57
CA LYS A 89 18.25 -4.71 7.35
C LYS A 89 16.77 -4.67 7.64
N LEU A 90 16.11 -3.59 7.24
CA LEU A 90 14.66 -3.43 7.33
C LEU A 90 14.05 -3.64 5.94
N GLN A 91 12.95 -4.37 5.89
CA GLN A 91 12.24 -4.66 4.66
C GLN A 91 10.77 -4.27 4.81
N VAL A 92 10.09 -4.04 3.68
CA VAL A 92 8.65 -3.76 3.67
C VAL A 92 7.88 -4.89 4.34
N ARG A 93 6.88 -4.55 5.15
CA ARG A 93 5.98 -5.51 5.83
C ARG A 93 4.52 -5.15 5.58
N LEU A 94 3.68 -6.17 5.46
CA LEU A 94 2.23 -6.03 5.52
C LEU A 94 1.82 -5.70 6.96
N GLN A 95 0.98 -4.69 7.15
CA GLN A 95 0.42 -4.37 8.45
C GLN A 95 -0.53 -5.47 8.90
N GLU A 96 -0.21 -6.10 10.03
CA GLU A 96 -1.05 -7.11 10.63
C GLU A 96 -2.33 -6.50 11.23
N ASN A 97 -3.38 -7.30 11.30
CA ASN A 97 -4.65 -6.95 11.97
C ASN A 97 -5.33 -5.68 11.43
N PHE A 98 -5.03 -5.29 10.19
CA PHE A 98 -5.74 -4.25 9.48
C PHE A 98 -7.14 -4.72 9.04
N THR A 99 -8.14 -3.87 9.27
CA THR A 99 -9.51 -4.04 8.76
C THR A 99 -9.71 -3.09 7.59
N PRO A 100 -10.23 -3.55 6.44
CA PRO A 100 -10.47 -2.68 5.31
C PRO A 100 -11.32 -1.46 5.69
N THR A 101 -10.83 -0.27 5.35
CA THR A 101 -11.35 1.00 5.87
C THR A 101 -11.36 2.06 4.76
N PRO A 102 -12.45 2.84 4.60
CA PRO A 102 -12.46 3.99 3.68
C PRO A 102 -11.29 4.94 3.96
N LEU A 103 -10.64 5.44 2.90
CA LEU A 103 -9.47 6.32 3.00
C LEU A 103 -9.70 7.52 3.93
N LYS A 104 -10.88 8.16 3.87
CA LYS A 104 -11.25 9.29 4.74
C LYS A 104 -11.26 8.96 6.24
N ASN A 105 -11.37 7.69 6.61
CA ASN A 105 -11.45 7.24 8.01
C ASN A 105 -10.10 6.77 8.55
N LEU A 106 -9.07 6.67 7.71
CA LEU A 106 -7.72 6.28 8.13
C LEU A 106 -7.05 7.43 8.89
N GLN A 107 -6.60 7.14 10.11
CA GLN A 107 -5.91 8.11 10.96
C GLN A 107 -4.42 8.22 10.62
N ASP A 108 -4.11 8.57 9.37
CA ASP A 108 -2.75 8.88 8.93
C ASP A 108 -2.67 10.33 8.44
N PHE A 109 -1.86 11.14 9.11
CA PHE A 109 -1.79 12.57 8.86
C PHE A 109 -1.32 12.90 7.43
N ARG A 110 -0.33 12.19 6.90
CA ARG A 110 0.20 12.46 5.55
C ARG A 110 -0.81 12.06 4.49
N LEU A 111 -1.46 10.91 4.67
CA LEU A 111 -2.55 10.48 3.82
C LEU A 111 -3.68 11.52 3.78
N GLN A 112 -4.14 12.02 4.94
CA GLN A 112 -5.22 13.00 4.99
C GLN A 112 -4.81 14.33 4.34
N GLN A 113 -3.56 14.79 4.54
CA GLN A 113 -3.05 15.97 3.83
C GLN A 113 -3.00 15.77 2.31
N PHE A 114 -2.57 14.59 1.86
CA PHE A 114 -2.55 14.26 0.44
C PHE A 114 -3.96 14.25 -0.17
N LEU A 115 -4.92 13.60 0.48
CA LEU A 115 -6.31 13.52 0.01
C LEU A 115 -6.99 14.90 -0.06
N ALA A 116 -6.71 15.79 0.90
CA ALA A 116 -7.25 17.14 0.92
C ALA A 116 -6.88 17.98 -0.32
N ARG A 117 -5.82 17.62 -1.05
CA ARG A 117 -5.41 18.31 -2.29
C ARG A 117 -6.41 18.14 -3.44
N PHE A 118 -7.30 17.15 -3.35
CA PHE A 118 -8.28 16.82 -4.38
C PHE A 118 -9.71 17.22 -3.99
N GLU A 119 -9.89 17.86 -2.83
CA GLU A 119 -11.17 18.41 -2.41
C GLU A 119 -11.35 19.79 -3.06
N HIS A 120 -12.30 19.89 -4.00
CA HIS A 120 -12.77 21.13 -4.62
C HIS A 120 -14.24 21.36 -4.30
#